data_AF-A0A674NNA1-F1
#
_entry.id   AF-A0A674NNA1-F1
#
_cell.length_a   1.000
_cell.length_b   1.000
_cell.length_c   1.000
_cell.angle_alpha   90.00
_cell.angle_beta   90.00
_cell.angle_gamma   90.00
#
_symmetry.space_group_name_H-M   'P 1'
#
loop_
_entity.id
_entity.type
_entity.pdbx_description
1 polymer ?
#
loop_
_entity_poly.entity_id
_entity_poly.type
_entity_poly.pdbx_seq_one_letter_code
_entity_poly.pdbx_strand_id
1 'polypeptide(L)'
;SLEGAQIWLEQTGCAFDIVLDPQRKIYRTFGLGSSYADVLRFDCLLQYSEYEAEGRSFPDVPSRLLEDIYQMGGDFLLDEAGTVLFRHRCRTPLDRPSVQDVLQAADVRV
;
A
#
# COMPACT_ATOMS: atom_id res chain seq x y z
N SER A 1 10.99 8.28 4.02
CA SER A 1 12.28 8.47 4.73
C SER A 1 12.35 7.55 5.94
N LEU A 2 13.53 7.37 6.57
CA LEU A 2 13.64 6.54 7.80
C LEU A 2 12.72 7.07 8.91
N GLU A 3 12.75 8.38 9.11
CA GLU A 3 11.92 9.06 10.12
C GLU A 3 10.42 8.87 9.87
N GLY A 4 9.96 9.00 8.61
CA GLY A 4 8.55 8.78 8.28
C GLY A 4 8.10 7.33 8.56
N ALA A 5 8.96 6.35 8.32
CA ALA A 5 8.66 4.95 8.61
C ALA A 5 8.62 4.67 10.12
N GLN A 6 9.47 5.31 10.92
CA GLN A 6 9.44 5.19 12.39
C GLN A 6 8.13 5.77 12.95
N ILE A 7 7.74 6.97 12.53
CA ILE A 7 6.47 7.59 12.94
C ILE A 7 5.29 6.70 12.55
N TRP A 8 5.29 6.15 11.33
CA TRP A 8 4.22 5.27 10.88
C TRP A 8 4.14 3.98 11.72
N LEU A 9 5.28 3.38 12.07
CA LEU A 9 5.34 2.18 12.91
C LEU A 9 4.83 2.46 14.32
N GLU A 10 5.23 3.58 14.92
CA GLU A 10 4.77 4.00 16.25
C GLU A 10 3.25 4.24 16.30
N GLN A 11 2.69 4.87 15.26
CA GLN A 11 1.25 5.16 15.19
C GLN A 11 0.39 3.93 14.88
N THR A 12 0.90 3.00 14.08
CA THR A 12 0.10 1.83 13.62
C THR A 12 0.32 0.58 14.46
N GLY A 13 1.45 0.47 15.15
CA GLY A 13 1.83 -0.75 15.87
C GLY A 13 1.97 -1.96 14.95
N CYS A 14 2.29 -1.76 13.66
CA CYS A 14 2.40 -2.84 12.68
C CYS A 14 3.37 -3.93 13.17
N ALA A 15 2.90 -5.18 13.18
CA ALA A 15 3.69 -6.33 13.63
C ALA A 15 4.59 -6.92 12.53
N PHE A 16 4.44 -6.46 11.29
CA PHE A 16 5.20 -6.97 10.14
C PHE A 16 6.45 -6.11 9.88
N ASP A 17 7.48 -6.74 9.32
CA ASP A 17 8.71 -6.06 8.93
C ASP A 17 8.44 -4.97 7.89
N ILE A 18 9.01 -3.79 8.14
CA ILE A 18 8.97 -2.67 7.21
C ILE A 18 10.32 -2.56 6.52
N VAL A 19 10.32 -2.57 5.19
CA VAL A 19 11.52 -2.39 4.39
C VAL A 19 11.48 -1.04 3.68
N LEU A 20 12.59 -0.31 3.74
CA LEU A 20 12.77 0.95 3.01
C LEU A 20 13.40 0.69 1.64
N ASP A 21 12.79 1.22 0.58
CA ASP A 21 13.35 1.26 -0.77
C ASP A 21 13.54 2.71 -1.23
N PRO A 22 14.54 3.45 -0.70
CA PRO A 22 14.70 4.88 -0.97
C PRO A 22 14.88 5.21 -2.47
N GLN A 23 15.39 4.24 -3.24
CA GLN A 23 15.62 4.41 -4.67
C GLN A 23 14.42 3.94 -5.51
N ARG A 24 13.36 3.43 -4.89
CA ARG A 24 12.18 2.82 -5.54
C ARG A 24 12.56 1.74 -6.57
N LYS A 25 13.64 1.00 -6.34
CA LYS A 25 14.12 -0.04 -7.27
C LYS A 25 13.19 -1.25 -7.23
N ILE A 26 12.92 -1.77 -6.03
CA ILE A 26 12.03 -2.90 -5.81
C ILE A 26 10.62 -2.51 -6.26
N TYR A 27 10.16 -1.33 -5.83
CA TYR A 27 8.85 -0.78 -6.19
C TYR A 27 8.61 -0.76 -7.72
N ARG A 28 9.57 -0.24 -8.50
CA ARG A 28 9.47 -0.22 -9.96
C ARG A 28 9.62 -1.60 -10.60
N THR A 29 10.46 -2.49 -10.06
CA THR A 29 10.60 -3.86 -10.56
C THR A 29 9.30 -4.65 -10.48
N PHE A 30 8.48 -4.42 -9.44
CA PHE A 30 7.13 -5.00 -9.34
C PHE A 30 6.09 -4.36 -10.29
N GLY A 31 6.50 -3.32 -11.02
CA GLY A 31 5.69 -2.60 -12.00
C GLY A 31 4.66 -1.69 -11.36
N LEU A 32 4.98 -1.15 -10.17
CA LEU A 32 4.22 -0.10 -9.50
C LEU A 32 4.73 1.29 -9.90
N GLY A 33 3.89 2.29 -9.72
CA GLY A 33 4.13 3.67 -10.14
C GLY A 33 3.14 4.63 -9.50
N SER A 34 3.18 5.89 -9.92
CA SER A 34 2.29 6.93 -9.40
C SER A 34 1.24 7.30 -10.44
N SER A 35 0.01 7.58 -10.02
CA SER A 35 -1.08 7.92 -10.93
C SER A 35 -2.05 8.93 -10.34
N TYR A 36 -2.03 10.15 -10.89
CA TYR A 36 -2.96 11.22 -10.50
C TYR A 36 -4.40 10.86 -10.81
N ALA A 37 -4.66 10.29 -11.99
CA ALA A 37 -6.00 9.96 -12.45
C ALA A 37 -6.65 8.89 -11.57
N ASP A 38 -5.86 7.92 -11.10
CA ASP A 38 -6.36 6.83 -10.27
C ASP A 38 -6.54 7.24 -8.81
N VAL A 39 -5.65 8.11 -8.28
CA VAL A 39 -5.75 8.63 -6.91
C VAL A 39 -6.86 9.67 -6.76
N LEU A 40 -7.00 10.59 -7.72
CA LEU A 40 -7.99 11.65 -7.69
C LEU A 40 -9.34 11.25 -8.32
N ARG A 41 -9.55 9.95 -8.52
CA ARG A 41 -10.80 9.42 -9.06
C ARG A 41 -11.95 9.76 -8.11
N PHE A 42 -13.08 10.19 -8.67
CA PHE A 42 -14.18 10.78 -7.89
C PHE A 42 -14.68 9.87 -6.76
N ASP A 43 -14.85 8.58 -7.02
CA ASP A 43 -15.30 7.61 -6.02
C ASP A 43 -14.25 7.34 -4.94
N CYS A 44 -12.96 7.44 -5.24
CA CYS A 44 -11.92 7.42 -4.21
C CYS A 44 -12.03 8.64 -3.29
N LEU A 45 -12.20 9.84 -3.86
CA LEU A 45 -12.38 11.06 -3.08
C LEU A 45 -13.67 11.03 -2.25
N LEU A 46 -14.77 10.52 -2.80
CA LEU A 46 -16.03 10.36 -2.10
C LEU A 46 -15.86 9.46 -0.87
N GLN A 47 -15.25 8.27 -1.04
CA GLN A 47 -15.07 7.35 0.07
C GLN A 47 -14.08 7.86 1.13
N TYR A 48 -13.07 8.65 0.74
CA TYR A 48 -12.25 9.35 1.72
C TYR A 48 -13.01 10.41 2.52
N SER A 49 -13.97 11.11 1.90
CA SER A 49 -14.84 12.04 2.64
C SER A 49 -15.75 11.31 3.63
N GLU A 50 -16.19 10.08 3.31
CA GLU A 50 -16.96 9.24 4.21
C GLU A 50 -16.13 8.81 5.43
N TYR A 51 -14.84 8.49 5.23
CA TYR A 51 -13.96 8.17 6.36
C TYR A 51 -13.82 9.33 7.35
N GLU A 52 -13.69 10.56 6.85
CA GLU A 52 -13.67 11.76 7.69
C GLU A 52 -15.00 11.95 8.44
N ALA A 53 -16.13 11.76 7.75
CA ALA A 53 -17.46 11.83 8.36
C ALA A 53 -17.71 10.74 9.43
N GLU A 54 -17.11 9.56 9.27
CA GLU A 54 -17.14 8.47 10.24
C GLU A 54 -16.13 8.64 11.40
N GLY A 55 -15.33 9.71 11.39
CA GLY A 55 -14.30 9.95 12.41
C GLY A 55 -13.12 8.97 12.33
N ARG A 56 -12.89 8.34 11.17
CA ARG A 56 -11.68 7.55 10.95
C ARG A 56 -10.50 8.51 10.79
N SER A 57 -9.44 8.27 11.56
CA SER A 57 -8.20 9.03 11.46
C SER A 57 -7.21 8.34 10.54
N PHE A 58 -6.48 9.15 9.77
CA PHE A 58 -5.26 8.72 9.08
C PHE A 58 -4.05 8.95 10.00
N PRO A 59 -2.94 8.24 9.78
CA PRO A 59 -1.68 8.54 10.43
C PRO A 59 -1.33 10.03 10.27
N ASP A 60 -0.94 10.68 11.36
CA ASP A 60 -0.51 12.08 11.35
C ASP A 60 0.94 12.14 10.84
N VAL A 61 1.09 12.47 9.56
CA VAL A 61 2.38 12.58 8.89
C VAL A 61 2.77 14.05 8.78
N PRO A 62 3.87 14.50 9.41
CA PRO A 62 4.35 15.87 9.29
C PRO A 62 4.52 16.28 7.83
N SER A 63 4.12 17.50 7.47
CA SER A 63 4.14 17.97 6.07
C SER A 63 5.51 17.88 5.39
N ARG A 64 6.59 18.06 6.15
CA ARG A 64 7.99 17.89 5.67
C ARG A 64 8.34 16.44 5.30
N LEU A 65 7.54 15.47 5.72
CA LEU A 65 7.67 14.04 5.46
C LEU A 65 6.65 13.53 4.44
N LEU A 66 5.74 14.40 3.96
CA LEU A 66 4.85 14.05 2.85
C LEU A 66 5.70 13.82 1.60
N GLU A 67 5.76 12.56 1.18
CA GLU A 67 6.37 12.18 -0.09
C GLU A 67 5.31 12.21 -1.21
N ASP A 68 5.44 11.30 -2.17
CA ASP A 68 4.55 11.19 -3.33
C ASP A 68 3.17 10.65 -2.92
N ILE A 69 2.23 11.56 -2.69
CA ILE A 69 0.84 11.21 -2.36
C ILE A 69 0.09 10.49 -3.49
N TYR A 70 0.66 10.42 -4.70
CA TYR A 70 0.09 9.72 -5.85
C TYR A 70 0.67 8.31 -6.04
N GLN A 71 1.52 7.87 -5.12
CA GLN A 71 2.11 6.54 -5.15
C GLN A 71 1.04 5.45 -5.05
N MET A 72 0.99 4.54 -6.02
CA MET A 72 0.03 3.44 -6.04
C MET A 72 0.49 2.26 -5.18
N GLY A 73 -0.48 1.53 -4.63
CA GLY A 73 -0.25 0.30 -3.87
C GLY A 73 -0.21 -0.96 -4.73
N GLY A 74 0.18 -2.06 -4.11
CA GLY A 74 0.06 -3.40 -4.68
C GLY A 74 0.41 -4.46 -3.66
N ASP A 75 -0.15 -5.64 -3.86
CA ASP A 75 -0.02 -6.80 -2.99
C ASP A 75 0.59 -7.94 -3.80
N PHE A 76 1.63 -8.57 -3.25
CA PHE A 76 2.40 -9.60 -3.94
C PHE A 76 2.66 -10.75 -2.97
N LEU A 77 2.38 -11.97 -3.40
CA LEU A 77 2.78 -13.19 -2.70
C LEU A 77 3.98 -13.79 -3.41
N LEU A 78 5.01 -14.12 -2.65
CA LEU A 78 6.24 -14.75 -3.15
C LEU A 78 6.38 -16.14 -2.52
N ASP A 79 6.98 -17.09 -3.23
CA ASP A 79 7.46 -18.33 -2.64
C ASP A 79 8.83 -18.14 -1.97
N GLU A 80 9.35 -19.20 -1.33
CA GLU A 80 10.65 -19.18 -0.66
C GLU A 80 11.83 -18.89 -1.62
N ALA A 81 11.68 -19.16 -2.92
CA ALA A 81 12.68 -18.87 -3.94
C ALA A 81 12.58 -17.42 -4.47
N GLY A 82 11.58 -16.64 -4.03
CA GLY A 82 11.32 -15.28 -4.50
C GLY A 82 10.51 -15.21 -5.80
N THR A 83 9.87 -16.30 -6.22
CA THR A 83 8.96 -16.32 -7.37
C THR A 83 7.62 -15.72 -6.99
N VAL A 84 7.10 -14.81 -7.80
CA VAL A 84 5.77 -14.20 -7.58
C VAL A 84 4.67 -15.23 -7.88
N LEU A 85 3.92 -15.63 -6.85
CA LEU A 85 2.78 -16.54 -6.94
C LEU A 85 1.46 -15.80 -7.17
N PHE A 86 1.34 -14.60 -6.60
CA PHE A 86 0.18 -13.74 -6.73
C PHE A 86 0.63 -12.29 -6.91
N ARG A 87 -0.09 -11.55 -7.74
CA ARG A 87 0.17 -10.14 -8.02
C ARG A 87 -1.15 -9.39 -8.18
N HIS A 88 -1.39 -8.45 -7.29
CA HIS A 88 -2.43 -7.46 -7.42
C HIS A 88 -1.81 -6.06 -7.46
N ARG A 89 -1.76 -5.45 -8.64
CA ARG A 89 -1.42 -4.04 -8.75
C ARG A 89 -2.71 -3.25 -8.60
N CYS A 90 -2.75 -2.38 -7.59
CA CYS A 90 -3.93 -1.61 -7.31
C CYS A 90 -4.17 -0.64 -8.46
N ARG A 91 -5.39 -0.65 -9.01
CA ARG A 91 -5.83 0.32 -10.01
C ARG A 91 -6.21 1.65 -9.39
N THR A 92 -6.49 1.66 -8.09
CA THR A 92 -6.93 2.83 -7.32
C THR A 92 -6.42 2.68 -5.89
N PRO A 93 -6.35 3.76 -5.09
CA PRO A 93 -5.97 3.62 -3.68
C PRO A 93 -6.86 2.69 -2.86
N LEU A 94 -8.11 2.48 -3.27
CA LEU A 94 -9.10 1.63 -2.59
C LEU A 94 -9.21 0.22 -3.18
N ASP A 95 -8.59 -0.01 -4.34
CA ASP A 95 -8.53 -1.34 -4.96
C ASP A 95 -7.48 -2.18 -4.22
N ARG A 96 -7.94 -3.08 -3.35
CA ARG A 96 -7.09 -4.02 -2.59
C ARG A 96 -7.70 -5.42 -2.66
N PRO A 97 -6.87 -6.48 -2.76
CA PRO A 97 -7.38 -7.83 -2.64
C PRO A 97 -7.86 -8.07 -1.22
N SER A 98 -8.84 -8.96 -1.07
CA SER A 98 -9.22 -9.45 0.26
C SER A 98 -8.15 -10.38 0.83
N VAL A 99 -8.14 -10.54 2.15
CA VAL A 99 -7.29 -11.56 2.80
C VAL A 99 -7.58 -12.96 2.24
N GLN A 100 -8.84 -13.25 1.90
CA GLN A 100 -9.23 -14.53 1.29
C GLN A 100 -8.60 -14.74 -0.09
N ASP A 101 -8.52 -13.70 -0.92
CA ASP A 101 -7.87 -13.80 -2.24
C ASP A 101 -6.39 -14.19 -2.10
N VAL A 102 -5.71 -13.60 -1.11
CA VAL A 102 -4.29 -13.89 -0.83
C VAL A 102 -4.10 -15.30 -0.26
N LEU A 103 -4.93 -15.71 0.71
CA LEU A 103 -4.85 -17.05 1.31
C LEU A 103 -5.16 -18.15 0.30
N GLN A 104 -6.17 -17.94 -0.56
CA GLN A 104 -6.49 -18.89 -1.61
C GLN A 104 -5.33 -19.07 -2.59
N ALA A 105 -4.60 -17.99 -2.92
CA ALA A 105 -3.41 -18.09 -3.76
C ALA A 105 -2.25 -18.84 -3.10
N ALA A 106 -2.18 -18.83 -1.76
CA ALA A 106 -1.20 -19.59 -0.99
C ALA A 106 -1.57 -21.09 -0.89
N ASP A 107 -2.85 -21.41 -0.68
CA ASP A 107 -3.34 -22.78 -0.45
C ASP A 107 -3.30 -23.66 -1.71
N VAL A 108 -3.28 -23.09 -2.92
CA VAL A 108 -3.19 -23.85 -4.19
C VAL A 108 -1.90 -24.70 -4.28
N ARG A 109 -0.96 -24.57 -3.33
CA ARG A 109 0.31 -25.31 -3.32
C ARG A 109 0.58 -26.17 -2.07
N VAL A 110 -0.38 -26.36 -1.15
CA VAL A 110 -0.26 -27.34 -0.06
C VAL A 110 -0.81 -28.70 -0.50
#